data_AF-A0AAU3KQ26-F1
#
_entry.id   AF-A0AAU3KQ26-F1
#
_cell.length_a   1.000
_cell.length_b   1.000
_cell.length_c   1.000
_cell.angle_alpha   90.00
_cell.angle_beta   90.00
_cell.angle_gamma   90.00
#
_symmetry.space_group_name_H-M   'P 1'
#
loop_
_entity.id
_entity.type
_entity.pdbx_description
1 polymer ?
#
loop_
_entity_poly.entity_id
_entity_poly.type
_entity_poly.pdbx_seq_one_letter_code
_entity_poly.pdbx_strand_id
1 'polypeptide(L)'
;MHNVTRTVSTLLAIGASATLTAAAPIAFAAPDTGSAGGSSGSSCGPRSTADRQFLHASYHDSKGCKVQDAAIGLAQSQCQWLDAYGNSAHNQIVLAEKSRSTLDYPYTFLSAAIDAYCPRYQL
;
A
#
# COMPACT_ATOMS: atom_id res chain seq x y z
N MET A 1 -9.00 54.40 23.46
CA MET A 1 -7.75 54.06 22.74
C MET A 1 -6.94 53.15 23.64
N HIS A 2 -6.90 51.84 23.37
CA HIS A 2 -6.10 50.88 24.15
C HIS A 2 -5.33 50.00 23.17
N ASN A 3 -4.03 50.28 23.05
CA ASN A 3 -3.07 49.46 22.31
C ASN A 3 -2.75 48.21 23.14
N VAL A 4 -2.98 47.03 22.57
CA VAL A 4 -2.47 45.77 23.13
C VAL A 4 -1.47 45.20 22.13
N THR A 5 -0.21 45.57 22.31
CA THR A 5 0.92 44.99 21.58
C THR A 5 1.23 43.64 22.21
N ARG A 6 0.93 42.55 21.49
CA ARG A 6 1.21 41.18 21.95
C ARG A 6 2.46 40.67 21.22
N THR A 7 3.63 40.88 21.83
CA THR A 7 4.89 40.25 21.41
C THR A 7 4.84 38.77 21.73
N VAL A 8 4.77 37.93 20.70
CA VAL A 8 4.90 36.47 20.80
C VAL A 8 6.37 36.12 20.59
N SER A 9 7.03 35.71 21.67
CA SER A 9 8.42 35.23 21.63
C SER A 9 8.49 33.86 20.98
N THR A 10 9.24 33.77 19.88
CA THR A 10 9.67 32.52 19.24
C THR A 10 10.76 31.86 20.09
N LEU A 11 10.54 30.61 20.51
CA LEU A 11 11.59 29.74 21.04
C LEU A 11 11.68 28.48 20.18
N LEU A 12 12.78 28.43 19.44
CA LEU A 12 13.20 27.34 18.57
C LEU A 12 13.86 26.25 19.43
N ALA A 13 13.17 25.13 19.64
CA ALA A 13 13.76 23.94 20.25
C ALA A 13 14.08 22.91 19.15
N ILE A 14 15.36 22.85 18.78
CA ILE A 14 15.91 21.87 17.85
C ILE A 14 16.22 20.61 18.67
N GLY A 15 15.37 19.59 18.55
CA GLY A 15 15.59 18.28 19.15
C GLY A 15 15.80 17.24 18.05
N ALA A 16 17.02 17.10 17.56
CA ALA A 16 17.38 16.04 16.63
C ALA A 16 17.93 14.83 17.42
N SER A 17 17.07 13.89 17.76
CA SER A 17 17.48 12.55 18.19
C SER A 17 17.36 11.59 17.01
N ALA A 18 18.46 11.43 16.26
CA ALA A 18 18.59 10.38 15.26
C ALA A 18 18.92 9.06 15.96
N THR A 19 17.91 8.23 16.20
CA THR A 19 18.11 6.82 16.54
C THR A 19 18.54 6.07 15.29
N LEU A 20 19.82 5.68 15.21
CA LEU A 20 20.28 4.70 14.22
C LEU A 20 19.70 3.33 14.58
N THR A 21 18.55 2.99 14.03
CA THR A 21 18.12 1.60 13.92
C THR A 21 18.89 0.96 12.77
N ALA A 22 19.78 0.03 13.11
CA ALA A 22 20.42 -0.83 12.14
C ALA A 22 19.34 -1.65 11.41
N ALA A 23 18.97 -1.23 10.21
CA ALA A 23 18.14 -2.00 9.32
C ALA A 23 18.96 -3.21 8.85
N ALA A 24 18.67 -4.39 9.39
CA ALA A 24 19.13 -5.64 8.81
C ALA A 24 18.64 -5.71 7.35
N PRO A 25 19.44 -6.25 6.42
CA PRO A 25 19.00 -6.42 5.04
C PRO A 25 17.74 -7.28 5.03
N ILE A 26 16.63 -6.69 4.58
CA ILE A 26 15.42 -7.43 4.25
C ILE A 26 15.77 -8.19 2.97
N ALA A 27 16.22 -9.43 3.14
CA ALA A 27 16.34 -10.36 2.03
C ALA A 27 14.94 -10.51 1.45
N PHE A 28 14.73 -9.96 0.25
CA PHE A 28 13.57 -10.27 -0.57
C PHE A 28 13.66 -11.77 -0.89
N ALA A 29 12.99 -12.59 -0.08
CA ALA A 29 12.74 -13.97 -0.44
C ALA A 29 11.84 -13.91 -1.69
N ALA A 30 12.41 -14.30 -2.84
CA ALA A 30 11.63 -14.54 -4.03
C ALA A 30 10.51 -15.53 -3.65
N PRO A 31 9.24 -15.26 -4.03
CA PRO A 31 8.16 -16.17 -3.68
C PRO A 31 8.49 -17.56 -4.24
N ASP A 32 8.42 -18.56 -3.38
CA ASP A 32 8.60 -19.96 -3.77
C ASP A 32 7.71 -20.25 -4.97
N THR A 33 8.30 -20.55 -6.13
CA THR A 33 7.58 -21.11 -7.29
C THR A 33 7.23 -22.58 -7.05
N GLY A 34 6.91 -22.92 -5.81
CA GLY A 34 6.47 -24.22 -5.35
C GLY A 34 5.06 -24.48 -5.87
N SER A 35 4.98 -25.34 -6.86
CA SER A 35 3.72 -25.94 -7.32
C SER A 35 3.14 -26.79 -6.19
N ALA A 36 2.33 -26.18 -5.32
CA ALA A 36 1.43 -26.90 -4.44
C ALA A 36 0.08 -27.02 -5.15
N GLY A 37 -0.08 -28.12 -5.90
CA GLY A 37 -1.39 -28.67 -6.21
C GLY A 37 -2.10 -29.05 -4.92
N GLY A 38 -3.41 -28.80 -4.85
CA GLY A 38 -4.19 -29.19 -3.68
C GLY A 38 -5.49 -28.42 -3.54
N SER A 39 -6.56 -29.09 -3.94
CA SER A 39 -7.92 -29.00 -3.40
C SER A 39 -8.77 -27.77 -3.73
N SER A 40 -9.67 -28.03 -4.66
CA SER A 40 -10.97 -27.44 -4.91
C SER A 40 -11.77 -27.20 -3.61
N GLY A 41 -11.55 -26.07 -2.97
CA GLY A 41 -12.54 -25.44 -2.11
C GLY A 41 -13.31 -24.43 -2.95
N SER A 42 -14.62 -24.64 -3.16
CA SER A 42 -15.46 -23.79 -4.02
C SER A 42 -15.64 -22.35 -3.52
N SER A 43 -15.06 -22.00 -2.37
CA SER A 43 -15.00 -20.63 -1.87
C SER A 43 -13.59 -20.33 -1.38
N CYS A 44 -13.07 -19.17 -1.76
CA CYS A 44 -11.87 -18.63 -1.12
C CYS A 44 -12.09 -18.50 0.39
N GLY A 45 -10.99 -18.48 1.15
CA GLY A 45 -11.05 -18.23 2.59
C GLY A 45 -11.82 -16.95 2.94
N PRO A 46 -12.17 -16.74 4.21
CA PRO A 46 -12.92 -15.56 4.64
C PRO A 46 -12.24 -14.27 4.15
N ARG A 47 -13.02 -13.41 3.48
CA ARG A 47 -12.57 -12.11 2.97
C ARG A 47 -13.07 -10.99 3.88
N SER A 48 -12.23 -9.99 4.14
CA SER A 48 -12.71 -8.75 4.76
C SER A 48 -13.57 -7.95 3.78
N THR A 49 -14.27 -6.91 4.27
CA THR A 49 -15.00 -5.99 3.39
C THR A 49 -14.05 -5.23 2.47
N ALA A 50 -12.89 -4.81 2.97
CA ALA A 50 -11.86 -4.15 2.16
C ALA A 50 -11.33 -5.08 1.05
N ASP A 51 -11.11 -6.36 1.36
CA ASP A 51 -10.66 -7.34 0.34
C ASP A 51 -11.70 -7.52 -0.76
N ARG A 52 -12.99 -7.66 -0.40
CA ARG A 52 -14.05 -7.78 -1.41
C ARG A 52 -14.15 -6.52 -2.28
N GLN A 53 -14.06 -5.34 -1.67
CA GLN A 53 -14.08 -4.07 -2.40
C GLN A 53 -12.89 -3.96 -3.35
N PHE A 54 -11.68 -4.24 -2.88
CA PHE A 54 -10.47 -4.23 -3.69
C PHE A 54 -10.55 -5.23 -4.85
N LEU A 55 -10.93 -6.48 -4.57
CA LEU A 55 -11.02 -7.53 -5.59
C LEU A 55 -12.04 -7.16 -6.67
N HIS A 56 -13.17 -6.58 -6.29
CA HIS A 56 -14.17 -6.12 -7.25
C HIS A 56 -13.66 -4.94 -8.09
N ALA A 57 -13.16 -3.88 -7.45
CA ALA A 57 -12.71 -2.67 -8.12
C ALA A 57 -11.45 -2.90 -9.00
N SER A 58 -10.63 -3.91 -8.69
CA SER A 58 -9.43 -4.27 -9.45
C SER A 58 -9.65 -5.40 -10.48
N TYR A 59 -10.89 -5.87 -10.68
CA TYR A 59 -11.23 -7.00 -11.58
C TYR A 59 -10.57 -8.34 -11.21
N HIS A 60 -10.36 -8.58 -9.92
CA HIS A 60 -9.80 -9.82 -9.37
C HIS A 60 -10.84 -10.72 -8.68
N ASP A 61 -12.08 -10.26 -8.49
CA ASP A 61 -13.17 -10.99 -7.81
C ASP A 61 -13.55 -12.34 -8.46
N SER A 62 -13.42 -12.43 -9.78
CA SER A 62 -13.65 -13.66 -10.55
C SER A 62 -12.42 -14.56 -10.68
N LYS A 63 -11.24 -14.11 -10.24
CA LYS A 63 -9.99 -14.88 -10.35
C LYS A 63 -9.96 -16.01 -9.32
N GLY A 64 -9.15 -17.04 -9.57
CA GLY A 64 -8.95 -18.13 -8.61
C GLY A 64 -8.32 -17.63 -7.30
N CYS A 65 -8.59 -18.32 -6.19
CA CYS A 65 -8.23 -17.84 -4.84
C CYS A 65 -6.75 -17.50 -4.67
N LYS A 66 -5.84 -18.29 -5.27
CA LYS A 66 -4.40 -17.98 -5.23
C LYS A 66 -4.05 -16.64 -5.87
N VAL A 67 -4.73 -16.29 -6.96
CA VAL A 67 -4.53 -15.00 -7.65
C VAL A 67 -5.14 -13.86 -6.84
N GLN A 68 -6.31 -14.08 -6.24
CA GLN A 68 -6.91 -13.11 -5.32
C GLN A 68 -6.00 -12.82 -4.12
N ASP A 69 -5.45 -13.87 -3.49
CA ASP A 69 -4.56 -13.73 -2.32
C ASP A 69 -3.28 -12.98 -2.69
N ALA A 70 -2.70 -13.30 -3.85
CA ALA A 70 -1.54 -12.58 -4.37
C ALA A 70 -1.85 -11.11 -4.66
N ALA A 71 -3.02 -10.82 -5.26
CA ALA A 71 -3.46 -9.46 -5.54
C ALA A 71 -3.63 -8.64 -4.25
N ILE A 72 -4.27 -9.22 -3.22
CA ILE A 72 -4.44 -8.57 -1.91
C ILE A 72 -3.08 -8.29 -1.26
N GLY A 73 -2.19 -9.29 -1.24
CA GLY A 73 -0.86 -9.12 -0.67
C GLY A 73 -0.06 -8.01 -1.38
N LEU A 74 -0.11 -7.98 -2.71
CA LEU A 74 0.52 -6.94 -3.51
C LEU A 74 -0.08 -5.56 -3.20
N ALA A 75 -1.41 -5.42 -3.15
CA ALA A 75 -2.08 -4.16 -2.85
C ALA A 75 -1.69 -3.61 -1.47
N GLN A 76 -1.67 -4.46 -0.45
CA GLN A 76 -1.23 -4.08 0.90
C GLN A 76 0.25 -3.64 0.92
N SER A 77 1.11 -4.35 0.18
CA SER A 77 2.53 -3.99 0.07
C SER A 77 2.76 -2.64 -0.63
N GLN A 78 1.93 -2.29 -1.62
CA GLN A 78 2.00 -0.99 -2.30
C GLN A 78 1.60 0.15 -1.36
N CYS A 79 0.56 -0.06 -0.54
CA CYS A 79 0.20 0.90 0.51
C CYS A 79 1.31 1.05 1.57
N GLN A 80 1.96 -0.04 1.99
CA GLN A 80 3.11 0.04 2.90
C GLN A 80 4.29 0.79 2.27
N TRP A 81 4.53 0.59 0.97
CA TRP A 81 5.55 1.34 0.25
C TRP A 81 5.24 2.84 0.20
N LEU A 82 3.98 3.23 -0.06
CA LEU A 82 3.56 4.64 -0.04
C LEU A 82 3.69 5.26 1.36
N ASP A 83 3.48 4.49 2.43
CA ASP A 83 3.71 4.95 3.81
C ASP A 83 5.19 5.22 4.08
N ALA A 84 6.08 4.32 3.63
CA ALA A 84 7.52 4.44 3.85
C ALA A 84 8.20 5.51 2.98
N TYR A 85 7.78 5.66 1.73
CA TYR A 85 8.43 6.53 0.74
C TYR A 85 7.64 7.80 0.40
N GLY A 86 6.49 8.00 1.05
CA GLY A 86 5.63 9.18 0.90
C GLY A 86 4.59 9.04 -0.21
N ASN A 87 3.40 9.56 0.07
CA ASN A 87 2.31 9.59 -0.90
C ASN A 87 2.41 10.81 -1.82
N SER A 88 2.70 10.59 -3.10
CA SER A 88 2.68 11.63 -4.13
C SER A 88 2.21 11.04 -5.46
N ALA A 89 1.69 11.89 -6.36
CA ALA A 89 1.26 11.46 -7.69
C ALA A 89 2.40 10.76 -8.46
N HIS A 90 3.61 11.29 -8.34
CA HIS A 90 4.80 10.69 -8.94
C HIS A 90 5.04 9.26 -8.41
N ASN A 91 5.02 9.08 -7.09
CA ASN A 91 5.24 7.79 -6.45
C ASN A 91 4.15 6.77 -6.81
N GLN A 92 2.89 7.19 -6.91
CA GLN A 92 1.81 6.33 -7.39
C GLN A 92 2.01 5.92 -8.85
N ILE A 93 2.37 6.85 -9.74
CA ILE A 93 2.71 6.53 -11.14
C ILE A 93 3.87 5.53 -11.21
N VAL A 94 4.92 5.72 -10.41
CA VAL A 94 6.07 4.80 -10.37
C VAL A 94 5.66 3.38 -9.97
N LEU A 95 4.76 3.22 -8.99
CA LEU A 95 4.24 1.91 -8.60
C LEU A 95 3.42 1.25 -9.71
N ALA A 96 2.54 2.02 -10.36
CA ALA A 96 1.76 1.52 -11.49
C ALA A 96 2.67 1.11 -12.66
N GLU A 97 3.62 1.96 -13.06
CA GLU A 97 4.55 1.63 -14.16
C GLU A 97 5.43 0.42 -13.84
N LYS A 98 5.90 0.26 -12.60
CA LYS A 98 6.69 -0.91 -12.19
C LYS A 98 5.90 -2.21 -12.22
N SER A 99 4.58 -2.14 -12.07
CA SER A 99 3.72 -3.33 -12.05
C SER A 99 3.11 -3.67 -13.42
N ARG A 100 3.35 -2.86 -14.45
CA ARG A 100 2.77 -3.02 -15.79
C ARG A 100 3.10 -4.33 -16.51
N SER A 101 4.20 -5.00 -16.15
CA SER A 101 4.56 -6.30 -16.72
C SER A 101 3.81 -7.46 -16.08
N THR A 102 3.18 -7.22 -14.93
CA THR A 102 2.52 -8.23 -14.10
C THR A 102 1.00 -8.03 -14.06
N LEU A 103 0.54 -6.78 -14.15
CA LEU A 103 -0.86 -6.41 -14.05
C LEU A 103 -1.39 -5.90 -15.39
N ASP A 104 -2.58 -6.38 -15.78
CA ASP A 104 -3.28 -5.92 -16.98
C ASP A 104 -3.67 -4.43 -16.87
N TYR A 105 -4.07 -4.00 -15.67
CA TYR A 105 -4.56 -2.65 -15.37
C TYR A 105 -3.85 -2.06 -14.15
N PRO A 106 -2.56 -1.71 -14.24
CA PRO A 106 -1.76 -1.33 -13.07
C PRO A 106 -2.28 -0.08 -12.36
N TYR A 107 -2.78 0.91 -13.10
CA TYR A 107 -3.37 2.13 -12.53
C TYR A 107 -4.70 1.85 -11.82
N THR A 108 -5.59 1.05 -12.42
CA THR A 108 -6.84 0.65 -11.78
C THR A 108 -6.59 -0.17 -10.53
N PHE A 109 -5.63 -1.10 -10.58
CA PHE A 109 -5.22 -1.89 -9.44
C PHE A 109 -4.72 -1.01 -8.29
N LEU A 110 -3.81 -0.08 -8.57
CA LEU A 110 -3.25 0.81 -7.55
C LEU A 110 -4.33 1.72 -6.94
N SER A 111 -5.23 2.28 -7.77
CA SER A 111 -6.35 3.08 -7.28
C SER A 111 -7.23 2.26 -6.33
N ALA A 112 -7.62 1.04 -6.74
CA ALA A 112 -8.42 0.16 -5.90
C ALA A 112 -7.71 -0.23 -4.59
N ALA A 113 -6.39 -0.43 -4.65
CA ALA A 113 -5.57 -0.71 -3.47
C ALA A 113 -5.57 0.47 -2.48
N ILE A 114 -5.39 1.70 -2.99
CA ILE A 114 -5.43 2.92 -2.18
C ILE A 114 -6.80 3.08 -1.53
N ASP A 115 -7.87 2.96 -2.31
CA ASP A 115 -9.24 3.13 -1.81
C ASP A 115 -9.59 2.13 -0.70
N ALA A 116 -9.13 0.87 -0.83
CA ALA A 116 -9.48 -0.19 0.10
C ALA A 116 -8.57 -0.24 1.34
N TYR A 117 -7.25 -0.03 1.18
CA TYR A 117 -6.27 -0.33 2.23
C TYR A 117 -5.55 0.90 2.78
N CYS A 118 -5.47 1.99 2.01
CA CYS A 118 -4.81 3.21 2.46
C CYS A 118 -5.54 4.48 1.97
N PRO A 119 -6.83 4.68 2.33
CA PRO A 119 -7.67 5.74 1.75
C PRO A 119 -7.15 7.16 2.03
N ARG A 120 -6.36 7.33 3.09
CA ARG A 120 -5.63 8.58 3.39
C ARG A 120 -4.62 8.99 2.29
N TYR A 121 -4.34 8.12 1.32
CA TYR A 121 -3.44 8.36 0.19
C TYR A 121 -4.13 8.69 -1.12
N GLN A 122 -5.46 8.85 -1.12
CA GLN A 122 -6.14 9.45 -2.27
C GLN A 122 -5.56 10.85 -2.56
N LEU A 123 -5.37 11.14 -3.83
CA LEU A 123 -4.78 12.39 -4.35
C LEU A 123 -5.83 13.24 -5.06
#